data_AF-A0AA36JNC3-F1
#
_entry.id   AF-A0AA36JNC3-F1
#
_cell.length_a   1.000
_cell.length_b   1.000
_cell.length_c   1.000
_cell.angle_alpha   90.00
_cell.angle_beta   90.00
_cell.angle_gamma   90.00
#
_symmetry.space_group_name_H-M   'P 1'
#
loop_
_entity.id
_entity.type
_entity.pdbx_description
1 polymer ?
#
loop_
_entity_poly.entity_id
_entity_poly.type
_entity_poly.pdbx_seq_one_letter_code
_entity_poly.pdbx_strand_id
1 'polypeptide(L)'
;MAPTSDSPEDVDETEDKTEKTKSSFSNPTVLKAALDIVKHKKQEAVQAEQYDQAARFHQKIQQLEAQLALVETSEDAGASGTGGDEDAEDEEPQRKPVQRRSLLSAPNPFRTVELLEQSGYSRPQACGLLFLLYVMVFALEMVLLYVGWRLIGLGGESADEGFNEDMMEEL
;
A
#
# COMPACT_ATOMS: atom_id res chain seq x y z
N MET A 1 -24.48 -21.81 36.89
CA MET A 1 -24.17 -22.51 35.62
C MET A 1 -24.72 -21.66 34.49
N ALA A 2 -23.86 -21.02 33.71
CA ALA A 2 -24.21 -20.30 32.50
C ALA A 2 -23.23 -20.75 31.40
N PRO A 3 -23.69 -21.16 30.21
CA PRO A 3 -22.82 -21.46 29.09
C PRO A 3 -22.52 -20.16 28.33
N THR A 4 -21.26 -19.74 28.31
CA THR A 4 -20.79 -18.72 27.36
C THR A 4 -20.23 -19.43 26.14
N SER A 5 -20.87 -19.19 25.00
CA SER A 5 -20.52 -19.73 23.69
C SER A 5 -19.12 -19.31 23.27
N ASP A 6 -18.26 -20.30 23.01
CA ASP A 6 -17.13 -20.17 22.10
C ASP A 6 -17.66 -19.77 20.71
N SER A 7 -17.14 -18.68 20.14
CA SER A 7 -17.25 -18.37 18.71
C SER A 7 -15.84 -18.38 18.13
N PRO A 8 -15.61 -19.15 17.05
CA PRO A 8 -14.29 -19.39 16.51
C PRO A 8 -13.72 -18.15 15.85
N GLU A 9 -12.44 -17.91 16.18
CA GLU A 9 -11.51 -17.08 15.44
C GLU A 9 -11.31 -17.67 14.04
N ASP A 10 -11.71 -16.95 13.00
CA ASP A 10 -11.22 -17.16 11.63
C ASP A 10 -11.15 -15.78 10.95
N VAL A 11 -10.11 -15.03 11.30
CA VAL A 11 -9.70 -13.84 10.55
C VAL A 11 -8.67 -14.31 9.53
N ASP A 12 -9.17 -14.73 8.37
CA ASP A 12 -8.35 -15.04 7.20
C ASP A 12 -7.79 -13.73 6.62
N GLU A 13 -6.68 -13.27 7.20
CA GLU A 13 -5.82 -12.24 6.61
C GLU A 13 -5.12 -12.80 5.38
N THR A 14 -5.84 -12.85 4.26
CA THR A 14 -5.21 -12.95 2.95
C THR A 14 -4.61 -11.59 2.57
N GLU A 15 -3.40 -11.34 3.08
CA GLU A 15 -2.50 -10.29 2.62
C GLU A 15 -2.32 -10.38 1.09
N ASP A 16 -3.05 -9.55 0.33
CA ASP A 16 -2.82 -9.32 -1.09
C ASP A 16 -1.56 -8.45 -1.28
N LYS A 17 -0.39 -9.06 -1.04
CA LYS A 17 0.91 -8.55 -1.46
C LYS A 17 1.07 -8.75 -2.98
N THR A 18 0.34 -7.97 -3.77
CA THR A 18 0.56 -7.82 -5.21
C THR A 18 1.61 -6.75 -5.54
N GLU A 19 2.76 -6.79 -4.86
CA GLU A 19 4.00 -6.22 -5.38
C GLU A 19 4.81 -7.32 -6.07
N LYS A 20 4.36 -7.77 -7.24
CA LYS A 20 5.12 -8.72 -8.07
C LYS A 20 5.29 -8.22 -9.49
N THR A 21 6.50 -7.73 -9.75
CA THR A 21 7.28 -8.05 -10.96
C THR A 21 6.53 -7.94 -12.29
N LYS A 22 6.44 -6.72 -12.82
CA LYS A 22 5.98 -6.45 -14.20
C LYS A 22 6.78 -7.19 -15.30
N SER A 23 7.86 -7.91 -14.98
CA SER A 23 8.67 -8.68 -15.93
C SER A 23 8.35 -10.19 -16.00
N SER A 24 7.39 -10.69 -15.22
CA SER A 24 7.06 -12.14 -15.19
C SER A 24 5.96 -12.56 -16.17
N PHE A 25 5.32 -11.62 -16.86
CA PHE A 25 4.16 -11.89 -17.73
C PHE A 25 4.52 -12.40 -19.13
N SER A 26 5.79 -12.71 -19.39
CA SER A 26 6.26 -13.17 -20.71
C SER A 26 5.93 -14.64 -21.02
N ASN A 27 5.47 -15.42 -20.04
CA ASN A 27 5.19 -16.83 -20.22
C ASN A 27 3.68 -17.08 -20.41
N PRO A 28 3.21 -17.57 -21.58
CA PRO A 28 1.79 -17.79 -21.85
C PRO A 28 1.13 -18.79 -20.88
N THR A 29 1.89 -19.80 -20.41
CA THR A 29 1.44 -20.76 -19.40
C THR A 29 1.12 -20.09 -18.06
N VAL A 30 1.91 -19.09 -17.66
CA VAL A 30 1.69 -18.35 -16.41
C VAL A 30 0.45 -17.46 -16.52
N LEU A 31 0.24 -16.83 -17.69
CA LEU A 31 -0.98 -16.07 -17.99
C LEU A 31 -2.24 -16.94 -17.91
N LYS A 32 -2.21 -18.16 -18.48
CA LYS A 32 -3.32 -19.13 -18.41
C LYS A 32 -3.61 -19.53 -16.96
N ALA A 33 -2.58 -19.89 -16.18
CA ALA A 33 -2.75 -20.24 -14.78
C ALA A 33 -3.27 -19.07 -13.93
N ALA A 34 -2.78 -17.85 -14.16
CA ALA A 34 -3.26 -16.66 -13.48
C ALA A 34 -4.73 -16.38 -13.79
N LEU A 35 -5.14 -16.56 -15.05
CA LEU A 35 -6.52 -16.40 -15.48
C LEU A 35 -7.46 -17.40 -14.77
N ASP A 36 -7.05 -18.66 -14.64
CA ASP A 36 -7.84 -19.68 -13.92
C ASP A 36 -8.00 -19.34 -12.43
N ILE A 37 -6.93 -18.85 -11.77
CA ILE A 37 -6.99 -18.41 -10.38
C ILE A 37 -7.96 -17.23 -10.22
N VAL A 38 -7.91 -16.24 -11.12
CA VAL A 38 -8.81 -15.08 -11.03
C VAL A 38 -10.26 -15.47 -11.33
N LYS A 39 -10.50 -16.42 -12.24
CA LYS A 39 -11.84 -16.98 -12.49
C LYS A 39 -12.40 -17.66 -11.26
N HIS A 40 -11.60 -18.48 -10.57
CA HIS A 40 -12.00 -19.11 -9.32
C HIS A 40 -12.34 -18.08 -8.24
N LYS A 41 -11.46 -17.09 -8.02
CA LYS A 41 -11.70 -16.02 -7.03
C LYS A 41 -12.94 -15.18 -7.34
N LYS A 42 -13.24 -14.94 -8.62
CA LYS A 42 -14.49 -14.28 -9.00
C LYS A 42 -15.70 -15.11 -8.58
N GLN A 43 -15.68 -16.42 -8.82
CA GLN A 43 -16.80 -17.30 -8.47
C GLN A 43 -16.99 -17.39 -6.95
N GLU A 44 -15.90 -17.40 -6.19
CA GLU A 44 -15.91 -17.35 -4.73
C GLU A 44 -16.49 -16.02 -4.21
N ALA A 45 -16.07 -14.88 -4.76
CA ALA A 45 -16.63 -13.58 -4.42
C ALA A 45 -18.13 -13.48 -4.74
N VAL A 46 -18.60 -14.10 -5.82
CA VAL A 46 -20.03 -14.17 -6.16
C VAL A 46 -20.81 -15.03 -5.16
N GLN A 47 -20.24 -16.15 -4.73
CA GLN A 47 -20.85 -17.01 -3.70
C GLN A 47 -20.89 -16.32 -2.33
N ALA A 48 -19.90 -15.50 -2.02
CA ALA A 48 -19.85 -14.67 -0.82
C ALA A 48 -20.70 -13.38 -0.91
N GLU A 49 -21.47 -13.20 -1.99
CA GLU A 49 -22.30 -12.01 -2.26
C GLU A 49 -21.52 -10.69 -2.32
N GLN A 50 -20.20 -10.75 -2.56
CA GLN A 50 -19.30 -9.61 -2.68
C GLN A 50 -19.23 -9.12 -4.14
N TYR A 51 -20.33 -8.58 -4.64
CA TYR A 51 -20.46 -8.19 -6.06
C TYR A 51 -19.45 -7.13 -6.51
N ASP A 52 -19.07 -6.19 -5.63
CA ASP A 52 -18.07 -5.17 -5.93
C ASP A 52 -16.69 -5.75 -6.22
N GLN A 53 -16.31 -6.80 -5.47
CA GLN A 53 -15.05 -7.50 -5.70
C GLN A 53 -15.11 -8.34 -6.98
N ALA A 54 -16.24 -9.01 -7.22
CA ALA A 54 -16.47 -9.77 -8.44
C ALA A 54 -16.37 -8.90 -9.71
N ALA A 55 -16.83 -7.65 -9.66
CA ALA A 55 -16.70 -6.68 -10.75
C ALA A 55 -15.23 -6.34 -11.04
N ARG A 56 -14.41 -6.15 -10.00
CA ARG A 56 -12.97 -5.90 -10.14
C ARG A 56 -12.24 -7.10 -10.74
N PHE A 57 -12.57 -8.31 -10.30
CA PHE A 57 -12.00 -9.54 -10.88
C PHE A 57 -12.41 -9.71 -12.34
N HIS A 58 -13.64 -9.35 -12.70
CA HIS A 58 -14.09 -9.40 -14.09
C HIS A 58 -13.26 -8.50 -15.01
N GLN A 59 -12.92 -7.28 -14.57
CA GLN A 59 -12.04 -6.39 -15.32
C GLN A 59 -10.63 -6.97 -15.46
N LYS A 60 -10.07 -7.59 -14.40
CA LYS A 60 -8.76 -8.26 -14.47
C LYS A 60 -8.76 -9.44 -15.44
N ILE A 61 -9.84 -10.22 -15.50
CA ILE A 61 -9.99 -11.32 -16.46
C ILE A 61 -9.94 -10.78 -17.90
N GLN A 62 -10.69 -9.72 -18.20
CA GLN A 62 -10.67 -9.12 -19.54
C GLN A 62 -9.26 -8.63 -19.94
N GLN A 63 -8.52 -8.03 -19.00
CA GLN A 63 -7.15 -7.59 -19.25
C GLN A 63 -6.21 -8.77 -19.54
N LEU A 64 -6.33 -9.88 -18.80
CA LEU A 64 -5.51 -11.07 -19.01
C LEU A 64 -5.87 -11.77 -20.34
N GLU A 65 -7.15 -11.86 -20.68
CA GLU A 65 -7.61 -12.41 -21.97
C GLU A 65 -7.09 -11.58 -23.14
N ALA A 66 -7.10 -10.25 -23.04
CA ALA A 66 -6.54 -9.36 -24.06
C ALA A 66 -5.02 -9.53 -24.23
N GLN A 67 -4.28 -9.69 -23.12
CA GLN A 67 -2.84 -9.96 -23.18
C GLN A 67 -2.54 -11.32 -23.81
N LEU A 68 -3.34 -12.33 -23.49
CA LEU A 68 -3.17 -13.67 -24.03
C LEU A 68 -3.47 -13.71 -25.53
N ALA A 69 -4.52 -13.02 -25.97
CA ALA A 69 -4.83 -12.86 -27.40
C ALA A 69 -3.70 -12.15 -28.17
N LEU A 70 -3.08 -11.14 -27.56
CA LEU A 70 -1.93 -10.44 -28.16
C LEU A 70 -0.71 -11.36 -28.31
N VAL A 71 -0.43 -12.19 -27.30
CA VAL A 71 0.67 -13.16 -27.34
C VAL A 71 0.40 -14.25 -28.39
N GLU A 72 -0.80 -14.84 -28.42
CA GLU A 72 -1.16 -15.86 -29.42
C GLU A 72 -1.08 -15.30 -30.86
N THR A 73 -1.47 -14.05 -31.08
CA THR A 73 -1.33 -13.38 -32.38
C THR A 73 0.13 -13.11 -32.75
N SER A 74 1.00 -12.89 -31.75
CA SER A 74 2.43 -12.64 -31.96
C SER A 74 3.21 -13.93 -32.22
N GLU A 75 2.80 -15.06 -31.63
CA GLU A 75 3.42 -16.37 -31.87
C GLU A 75 3.16 -16.88 -33.29
N ASP A 76 1.98 -16.58 -33.87
CA ASP A 76 1.62 -17.01 -35.23
C ASP A 76 2.27 -16.15 -36.33
N ALA A 77 2.80 -14.96 -35.98
CA ALA A 77 3.50 -14.06 -36.90
C ALA A 77 5.04 -14.19 -36.86
N GLY A 78 5.59 -15.04 -35.96
CA GLY A 78 7.02 -15.06 -35.60
C GLY A 78 7.82 -16.29 -36.03
N ALA A 79 7.30 -17.19 -36.87
CA ALA A 79 8.01 -18.37 -37.35
C ALA A 79 9.01 -18.05 -38.49
N SER A 80 9.98 -17.15 -38.27
CA SER A 80 11.16 -17.01 -39.12
C SER A 80 12.30 -16.27 -38.40
N GLY A 81 13.38 -16.98 -38.08
CA GLY A 81 14.61 -16.43 -37.49
C GLY A 81 15.25 -17.43 -36.53
N THR A 82 15.98 -18.44 -37.03
CA THR A 82 17.46 -18.39 -37.19
C THR A 82 18.11 -18.14 -35.81
N GLY A 83 18.59 -19.15 -35.07
CA GLY A 83 19.70 -20.01 -35.46
C GLY A 83 21.01 -19.23 -35.36
N GLY A 84 21.68 -19.25 -34.20
CA GLY A 84 22.91 -18.49 -33.96
C GLY A 84 23.59 -18.91 -32.66
N ASP A 85 24.37 -19.97 -32.80
CA ASP A 85 25.38 -20.47 -31.87
C ASP A 85 26.60 -19.52 -31.82
N GLU A 86 27.48 -19.75 -30.83
CA GLU A 86 28.86 -19.24 -30.66
C GLU A 86 29.13 -17.94 -29.85
N ASP A 87 29.69 -18.19 -28.65
CA ASP A 87 30.94 -17.64 -28.08
C ASP A 87 31.32 -16.16 -28.29
N ALA A 88 31.42 -15.43 -27.17
CA ALA A 88 32.58 -14.58 -26.87
C ALA A 88 32.57 -14.17 -25.39
N GLU A 89 33.58 -14.64 -24.66
CA GLU A 89 34.02 -14.12 -23.37
C GLU A 89 34.35 -12.62 -23.49
N ASP A 90 33.73 -11.78 -22.66
CA ASP A 90 34.37 -10.54 -22.22
C ASP A 90 33.78 -10.11 -20.86
N GLU A 91 34.62 -10.19 -19.83
CA GLU A 91 34.35 -9.72 -18.48
C GLU A 91 34.35 -8.18 -18.46
N GLU A 92 33.17 -7.55 -18.59
CA GLU A 92 32.95 -6.21 -18.07
C GLU A 92 32.05 -6.25 -16.82
N PRO A 93 32.49 -5.70 -15.67
CA PRO A 93 31.71 -5.71 -14.45
C PRO A 93 30.48 -4.81 -14.61
N GLN A 94 29.33 -5.47 -14.78
CA GLN A 94 27.98 -4.91 -14.77
C GLN A 94 27.79 -3.93 -13.60
N ARG A 95 27.96 -2.64 -13.86
CA ARG A 95 27.51 -1.59 -12.94
C ARG A 95 25.99 -1.57 -12.96
N LYS A 96 25.42 -2.18 -11.92
CA LYS A 96 23.97 -2.18 -11.62
C LYS A 96 23.39 -0.79 -11.86
N PRO A 97 22.27 -0.68 -12.60
CA PRO A 97 21.65 0.61 -12.88
C PRO A 97 21.30 1.31 -11.56
N VAL A 98 21.83 2.51 -11.37
CA VAL A 98 21.54 3.38 -10.23
C VAL A 98 20.08 3.80 -10.35
N GLN A 99 19.19 3.02 -9.73
CA GLN A 99 17.78 3.31 -9.60
C GLN A 99 17.64 4.65 -8.88
N ARG A 100 17.25 5.68 -9.63
CA ARG A 100 16.92 7.00 -9.08
C ARG A 100 15.67 6.84 -8.22
N ARG A 101 15.89 6.70 -6.92
CA ARG A 101 14.86 6.58 -5.89
C ARG A 101 14.05 7.88 -5.88
N SER A 102 12.80 7.82 -6.31
CA SER A 102 11.84 8.93 -6.14
C SER A 102 11.70 9.26 -4.66
N LEU A 103 12.29 10.38 -4.23
CA LEU A 103 12.27 10.89 -2.86
C LEU A 103 10.96 11.62 -2.48
N LEU A 104 9.95 11.60 -3.36
CA LEU A 104 8.70 12.34 -3.20
C LEU A 104 7.45 11.45 -3.10
N SER A 105 7.62 10.13 -3.14
CA SER A 105 6.54 9.22 -2.74
C SER A 105 6.39 9.34 -1.23
N ALA A 106 5.18 9.68 -0.76
CA ALA A 106 4.85 9.89 0.64
C ALA A 106 5.59 8.87 1.54
N PRO A 107 6.26 9.32 2.61
CA PRO A 107 7.13 8.47 3.40
C PRO A 107 6.30 7.35 4.03
N ASN A 108 6.36 6.18 3.42
CA ASN A 108 5.66 5.01 3.89
C ASN A 108 6.38 4.52 5.17
N PRO A 109 5.71 4.48 6.34
CA PRO A 109 6.32 4.08 7.60
C PRO A 109 6.82 2.63 7.61
N PHE A 110 6.36 1.80 6.68
CA PHE A 110 6.86 0.43 6.52
C PHE A 110 8.22 0.38 5.80
N ARG A 111 8.50 1.35 4.91
CA ARG A 111 9.83 1.46 4.28
C ARG A 111 10.91 1.91 5.25
N THR A 112 10.56 2.69 6.27
CA THR A 112 11.54 3.06 7.31
C THR A 112 11.98 1.85 8.12
N VAL A 113 11.09 0.86 8.34
CA VAL A 113 11.47 -0.38 9.03
C VAL A 113 12.50 -1.17 8.21
N GLU A 114 12.31 -1.30 6.90
CA GLU A 114 13.28 -1.98 6.02
C GLU A 114 14.63 -1.25 5.96
N LEU A 115 14.62 0.08 5.97
CA LEU A 115 15.85 0.88 6.06
C LEU A 115 16.55 0.71 7.41
N LEU A 116 15.79 0.62 8.50
CA LEU A 116 16.34 0.35 9.83
C LEU A 116 16.93 -1.07 9.91
N GLU A 117 16.26 -2.06 9.32
CA GLU A 117 16.74 -3.44 9.24
C GLU A 117 18.06 -3.52 8.44
N GLN A 118 18.18 -2.76 7.34
CA GLN A 118 19.44 -2.61 6.58
C GLN A 118 20.57 -1.96 7.40
N SER A 119 20.25 -1.13 8.39
CA SER A 119 21.24 -0.50 9.29
C SER A 119 21.63 -1.37 10.50
N GLY A 120 21.14 -2.62 10.57
CA GLY A 120 21.51 -3.58 11.61
C GLY A 120 20.62 -3.54 12.85
N TYR A 121 19.50 -2.80 12.82
CA TYR A 121 18.51 -2.88 13.89
C TYR A 121 17.65 -4.13 13.74
N SER A 122 17.39 -4.82 14.85
CA SER A 122 16.45 -5.94 14.85
C SER A 122 15.02 -5.44 14.61
N ARG A 123 14.19 -6.24 13.94
CA ARG A 123 12.76 -5.94 13.72
C ARG A 123 11.99 -5.42 14.95
N PRO A 124 12.09 -6.04 16.15
CA PRO A 124 11.39 -5.51 17.32
C PRO A 124 11.93 -4.16 17.77
N GLN A 125 13.24 -3.90 17.64
CA GLN A 125 13.83 -2.59 17.97
C GLN A 125 13.37 -1.51 16.98
N ALA A 126 13.32 -1.81 15.68
CA ALA A 126 12.85 -0.89 14.67
C ALA A 126 11.37 -0.53 14.90
N CYS A 127 10.53 -1.54 15.21
CA CYS A 127 9.13 -1.32 15.57
C CYS A 127 8.98 -0.51 16.86
N GLY A 128 9.78 -0.81 17.89
CA GLY A 128 9.79 -0.06 19.15
C GLY A 128 10.21 1.41 18.97
N LEU A 129 11.21 1.68 18.12
CA LEU A 129 11.66 3.04 17.82
C LEU A 129 10.59 3.83 17.06
N LEU A 130 9.90 3.20 16.13
CA LEU A 130 8.81 3.81 15.37
C LEU A 130 7.61 4.12 16.28
N PHE A 131 7.28 3.21 17.20
CA PHE A 131 6.27 3.44 18.23
C PHE A 131 6.67 4.58 19.17
N LEU A 132 7.91 4.61 19.65
CA LEU A 132 8.42 5.67 20.53
C LEU A 132 8.36 7.04 19.85
N LEU A 133 8.74 7.10 18.57
CA LEU A 133 8.64 8.31 17.76
C LEU A 133 7.17 8.79 17.67
N TYR A 134 6.24 7.87 17.42
CA TYR A 134 4.81 8.19 17.34
C TYR A 134 4.28 8.75 18.66
N VAL A 135 4.62 8.12 19.80
CA VAL A 135 4.23 8.61 21.13
C VAL A 135 4.79 10.00 21.42
N MET A 136 6.04 10.28 21.02
CA MET A 136 6.65 11.59 21.20
C MET A 136 5.97 12.68 20.37
N VAL A 137 5.66 12.41 19.10
CA VAL A 137 4.93 13.34 18.24
C VAL A 137 3.54 13.62 18.80
N PHE A 138 2.84 12.57 19.24
CA PHE A 138 1.52 12.70 19.87
C PHE A 138 1.57 13.52 21.17
N ALA A 139 2.56 13.30 22.03
CA ALA A 139 2.75 14.10 23.24
C ALA A 139 3.01 15.58 22.92
N LEU A 140 3.84 15.85 21.91
CA LEU A 140 4.13 17.21 21.45
C LEU A 140 2.89 17.89 20.87
N GLU A 141 2.07 17.16 20.12
CA GLU A 141 0.77 17.63 19.62
C GLU A 141 -0.19 17.98 20.76
N MET A 142 -0.29 17.12 21.79
CA MET A 142 -1.11 17.40 22.97
C MET A 142 -0.63 18.64 23.75
N VAL A 143 0.70 18.84 23.84
CA VAL A 143 1.26 20.06 24.44
C VAL A 143 0.94 21.29 23.60
N LEU A 144 1.07 21.23 22.27
CA LEU A 144 0.72 22.33 21.38
C LEU A 144 -0.77 22.66 21.45
N LEU A 145 -1.62 21.64 21.50
CA LEU A 145 -3.07 21.79 21.62
C LEU A 145 -3.44 22.38 22.99
N TYR A 146 -2.79 21.95 24.06
CA TYR A 146 -2.98 22.51 25.39
C TYR A 146 -2.53 23.98 25.47
N VAL A 147 -1.38 24.32 24.90
CA VAL A 147 -0.87 25.70 24.85
C VAL A 147 -1.76 26.57 23.97
N GLY A 148 -2.20 26.06 22.82
CA GLY A 148 -3.14 26.74 21.92
C GLY A 148 -4.47 26.99 22.60
N TRP A 149 -5.02 25.99 23.28
CA TRP A 149 -6.23 26.14 24.11
C TRP A 149 -6.03 27.17 25.20
N ARG A 150 -4.88 27.14 25.90
CA ARG A 150 -4.61 28.10 26.98
C ARG A 150 -4.48 29.54 26.45
N LEU A 151 -3.80 29.74 25.32
CA LEU A 151 -3.61 31.07 24.73
C LEU A 151 -4.93 31.63 24.17
N ILE A 152 -5.71 30.82 23.48
CA ILE A 152 -7.03 31.21 22.95
C ILE A 152 -8.05 31.37 24.08
N GLY A 153 -8.02 30.47 25.07
CA GLY A 153 -8.93 30.46 26.21
C GLY A 153 -8.70 31.61 27.18
N LEU A 154 -7.46 32.03 27.43
CA LEU A 154 -7.19 33.23 28.24
C LEU A 154 -7.42 34.55 27.48
N GLY A 155 -7.43 34.55 26.14
CA GLY A 155 -7.65 35.75 25.33
C GLY A 155 -9.11 36.02 24.96
N GLY A 156 -10.02 35.07 25.20
CA GLY A 156 -11.43 35.15 24.81
C GLY A 156 -12.34 35.87 25.81
N GLU A 157 -11.99 35.90 27.10
CA GLU A 157 -12.84 36.56 28.12
C GLU A 157 -12.71 38.09 28.13
N SER A 158 -11.62 38.67 27.61
CA SER A 158 -11.41 40.13 27.65
C SER A 158 -11.97 40.91 26.45
N ALA A 159 -12.54 40.23 25.44
CA ALA A 159 -13.06 40.90 24.23
C ALA A 159 -14.60 41.05 24.20
N ASP A 160 -15.33 40.32 25.05
CA ASP A 160 -16.81 40.33 25.04
C ASP A 160 -17.42 41.23 26.14
N GLU A 161 -16.64 41.63 27.15
CA GLU A 161 -17.11 42.59 28.17
C GLU A 161 -17.02 44.06 27.69
N GLY A 162 -16.08 44.39 26.79
CA GLY A 162 -15.87 45.79 26.37
C GLY A 162 -16.87 46.34 25.35
N PHE A 163 -17.58 45.50 24.59
CA PHE A 163 -18.48 45.97 23.53
C PHE A 163 -19.94 46.11 24.00
N ASN A 164 -20.32 45.49 25.13
CA ASN A 164 -21.67 45.59 25.68
C ASN A 164 -21.86 46.73 26.69
N GLU A 165 -20.81 47.18 27.38
CA GLU A 165 -20.93 48.33 28.31
C GLU A 165 -21.15 49.66 27.56
N ASP A 166 -20.41 49.93 26.48
CA ASP A 166 -20.58 51.18 25.71
C ASP A 166 -21.95 51.27 24.99
N MET A 167 -22.61 50.14 24.69
CA MET A 167 -23.92 50.15 24.00
C MET A 167 -25.11 50.31 24.95
N MET A 168 -24.93 50.07 26.26
CA MET A 168 -25.98 50.28 27.25
C MET A 168 -25.93 51.66 27.92
N GLU A 169 -24.86 52.45 27.73
CA GLU A 169 -24.75 53.80 28.30
C GLU A 169 -25.38 54.91 27.42
N GLU A 170 -25.85 54.58 26.20
CA GLU A 170 -26.44 55.54 25.25
C GLU A 170 -27.99 55.50 25.13
N LEU A 171 -28.69 54.82 26.06
CA LEU A 171 -30.17 54.77 26.15
C LEU A 171 -30.69 55.36 27.46
#